data_AF-A0A0A1VGP0-F1
#
_entry.id   AF-A0A0A1VGP0-F1
#
_cell.length_a   1.000
_cell.length_b   1.000
_cell.length_c   1.000
_cell.angle_alpha   90.00
_cell.angle_beta   90.00
_cell.angle_gamma   90.00
#
_symmetry.space_group_name_H-M   'P 1'
#
loop_
_entity.id
_entity.type
_entity.pdbx_description
1 polymer ?
#
loop_
_entity_poly.entity_id
_entity_poly.type
_entity_poly.pdbx_seq_one_letter_code
_entity_poly.pdbx_strand_id
1 'polypeptide(L)'
;MSLASSIGALAARIGFEVKNKIDATHPGLARVWVSFGYVGGQVVIASARNVASVVRTAAGRYRVHFAVAMPDANYCWTALARSSTNTGQQRVAVVRASSDLKTAQYVDIS
;
A
#
# COMPACT_ATOMS: atom_id res chain seq x y z
N MET A 1 -0.87 -15.85 44.57
CA MET A 1 -0.31 -15.76 43.20
C MET A 1 1.17 -16.10 43.26
N SER A 2 1.63 -17.02 42.42
CA SER A 2 3.06 -17.34 42.31
C SER A 2 3.74 -16.43 41.29
N LEU A 3 5.04 -16.19 41.43
CA LEU A 3 5.83 -15.47 40.42
C LEU A 3 5.63 -16.05 39.01
N ALA A 4 5.58 -17.39 38.91
CA ALA A 4 5.32 -18.10 37.66
C ALA A 4 3.96 -17.69 37.03
N SER A 5 2.90 -17.55 37.84
CA SER A 5 1.59 -17.09 37.34
C SER A 5 1.64 -15.65 36.83
N SER A 6 2.39 -14.76 37.49
CA SER A 6 2.55 -13.36 37.05
C SER A 6 3.35 -13.25 35.75
N ILE A 7 4.41 -14.05 35.59
CA ILE A 7 5.21 -14.10 34.36
C ILE A 7 4.37 -14.64 33.20
N GLY A 8 3.59 -15.71 33.42
CA GLY A 8 2.67 -16.25 32.42
C GLY A 8 1.63 -15.22 31.95
N ALA A 9 1.05 -14.47 32.88
CA ALA A 9 0.08 -13.41 32.56
C ALA A 9 0.73 -12.25 31.78
N LEU A 10 1.94 -11.85 32.13
CA LEU A 10 2.69 -10.81 31.41
C LEU A 10 3.04 -11.26 29.98
N ALA A 11 3.54 -12.49 29.82
CA ALA A 11 3.90 -13.04 28.51
C ALA A 11 2.68 -13.10 27.58
N ALA A 12 1.52 -13.53 28.09
CA ALA A 12 0.28 -13.51 27.32
C ALA A 12 -0.11 -12.09 26.88
N ARG A 13 -0.04 -11.11 27.80
CA ARG A 13 -0.31 -9.69 27.46
C ARG A 13 0.64 -9.14 26.41
N ILE A 14 1.94 -9.42 26.52
CA ILE A 14 2.93 -9.00 25.52
C ILE A 14 2.61 -9.64 24.15
N GLY A 15 2.26 -10.94 24.13
CA GLY A 15 1.85 -11.61 22.90
C GLY A 15 0.65 -10.95 22.22
N PHE A 16 -0.36 -10.55 23.00
CA PHE A 16 -1.52 -9.81 22.47
C PHE A 16 -1.14 -8.41 21.98
N GLU A 17 -0.35 -7.67 22.75
CA GLU A 17 0.08 -6.32 22.40
C GLU A 17 0.92 -6.31 21.12
N VAL A 18 1.86 -7.26 20.99
CA VAL A 18 2.70 -7.42 19.79
C VAL A 18 1.85 -7.81 18.58
N LYS A 19 0.86 -8.69 18.75
CA LYS A 19 -0.05 -9.09 17.65
C LYS A 19 -0.93 -7.93 17.17
N ASN A 20 -1.36 -7.07 18.09
CA ASN A 20 -2.20 -5.91 17.79
C ASN A 20 -1.39 -4.68 17.36
N LYS A 21 -0.07 -4.72 17.50
CA LYS A 21 0.81 -3.66 17.02
C LYS A 21 0.67 -3.54 15.51
N ILE A 22 0.21 -2.38 15.06
CA ILE A 22 0.13 -2.06 13.64
C ILE A 22 1.53 -1.68 13.15
N ASP A 23 2.30 -2.68 12.74
CA ASP A 23 3.54 -2.48 11.97
C ASP A 23 3.34 -2.88 10.50
N ALA A 24 4.34 -2.67 9.64
CA ALA A 24 4.26 -2.92 8.20
C ALA A 24 3.96 -4.38 7.80
N THR A 25 3.93 -5.32 8.75
CA THR A 25 3.57 -6.73 8.57
C THR A 25 2.15 -7.05 9.03
N HIS A 26 1.46 -6.11 9.68
CA HIS A 26 0.11 -6.32 10.19
C HIS A 26 -0.87 -6.62 9.03
N PRO A 27 -1.68 -7.70 9.12
CA PRO A 27 -2.52 -8.17 8.01
C PRO A 27 -3.62 -7.17 7.62
N GLY A 28 -3.97 -6.24 8.51
CA GLY A 28 -4.90 -5.14 8.24
C GLY A 28 -4.30 -3.96 7.45
N LEU A 29 -2.99 -3.96 7.19
CA LEU A 29 -2.36 -2.93 6.36
C LEU A 29 -2.40 -3.29 4.88
N ALA A 30 -2.37 -2.26 4.03
CA ALA A 30 -2.22 -2.45 2.60
C ALA A 30 -0.92 -3.21 2.29
N ARG A 31 -1.04 -4.34 1.59
CA ARG A 31 0.10 -5.19 1.19
C ARG A 31 1.05 -4.48 0.22
N VAL A 32 0.54 -3.49 -0.51
CA VAL A 32 1.28 -2.56 -1.34
C VAL A 32 0.71 -1.16 -1.12
N TRP A 33 1.58 -0.16 -0.96
CA TRP A 33 1.21 1.24 -1.05
C TRP A 33 2.38 2.07 -1.57
N VAL A 34 2.08 3.19 -2.22
CA VAL A 34 3.09 4.13 -2.69
C VAL A 34 2.56 5.56 -2.66
N SER A 35 3.41 6.47 -2.20
CA SER A 35 3.24 7.91 -2.34
C SER A 35 4.29 8.40 -3.34
N PHE A 36 3.83 8.97 -4.45
CA PHE A 36 4.71 9.43 -5.53
C PHE A 36 4.15 10.69 -6.20
N GLY A 37 5.02 11.39 -6.90
CA GLY A 37 4.67 12.56 -7.71
C GLY A 37 5.40 12.54 -9.05
N TYR A 38 5.06 13.50 -9.91
CA TYR A 38 5.76 13.72 -11.18
C TYR A 38 6.36 15.13 -11.16
N VAL A 39 7.68 15.22 -11.01
CA VAL A 39 8.41 16.47 -10.79
C VAL A 39 9.59 16.52 -11.75
N GLY A 40 9.78 17.63 -12.46
CA GLY A 40 10.93 17.81 -13.35
C GLY A 40 11.01 16.79 -14.48
N GLY A 41 9.87 16.31 -15.00
CA GLY A 41 9.82 15.35 -16.11
C GLY A 41 9.98 13.88 -15.72
N GLN A 42 10.09 13.57 -14.43
CA GLN A 42 10.30 12.21 -13.93
C GLN A 42 9.37 11.87 -12.77
N VAL A 43 9.15 10.57 -12.54
CA VAL A 43 8.41 10.08 -11.37
C VAL A 43 9.33 10.06 -10.16
N VAL A 44 8.87 10.62 -9.05
CA VAL A 44 9.59 10.65 -7.77
C VAL A 44 8.76 9.93 -6.72
N ILE A 45 9.32 8.88 -6.11
CA ILE A 45 8.68 8.13 -5.02
C ILE A 45 9.08 8.77 -3.70
N ALA A 46 8.10 9.24 -2.91
CA ALA A 46 8.32 9.82 -1.59
C ALA A 46 8.40 8.75 -0.50
N SER A 47 7.55 7.72 -0.59
CA SER A 47 7.58 6.56 0.30
C SER A 47 6.78 5.41 -0.28
N ALA A 48 7.11 4.17 0.07
CA ALA A 48 6.42 3.00 -0.45
C ALA A 48 6.58 1.75 0.43
N ARG A 49 5.66 0.80 0.24
CA ARG A 49 5.76 -0.58 0.71
C ARG A 49 5.51 -1.53 -0.44
N ASN A 50 6.43 -2.48 -0.63
CA ASN A 50 6.36 -3.51 -1.66
C ASN A 50 6.21 -2.96 -3.10
N VAL A 51 6.88 -1.86 -3.40
CA VAL A 51 6.94 -1.26 -4.75
C VAL A 51 8.38 -1.25 -5.25
N ALA A 52 8.60 -1.79 -6.44
CA ALA A 52 9.89 -1.77 -7.13
C ALA A 52 10.09 -0.47 -7.91
N SER A 53 9.08 -0.04 -8.67
CA SER A 53 9.15 1.16 -9.48
C SER A 53 7.76 1.69 -9.85
N VAL A 54 7.70 2.98 -10.19
CA VAL A 54 6.51 3.60 -10.78
C VAL A 54 6.91 4.23 -12.12
N VAL A 55 6.25 3.80 -13.20
CA VAL A 55 6.53 4.25 -14.56
C VAL A 55 5.34 5.04 -15.07
N ARG A 56 5.58 6.23 -15.62
CA ARG A 56 4.53 7.02 -16.28
C ARG A 56 4.34 6.52 -17.71
N THR A 57 3.15 6.02 -18.05
CA THR A 57 2.85 5.46 -19.39
C THR A 57 2.18 6.49 -20.29
N ALA A 58 1.47 7.46 -19.72
CA ALA A 58 0.92 8.63 -20.41
C ALA A 58 0.67 9.76 -19.40
N ALA A 59 0.19 10.91 -19.87
CA ALA A 59 -0.20 11.98 -18.96
C ALA A 59 -1.31 11.52 -17.99
N GLY A 60 -0.99 11.52 -16.69
CA GLY A 60 -1.89 11.06 -15.64
C GLY A 60 -2.00 9.54 -15.49
N ARG A 61 -1.34 8.75 -16.35
CA ARG A 61 -1.37 7.29 -16.31
C ARG A 61 -0.04 6.72 -15.82
N TYR A 62 -0.13 5.79 -14.87
CA TYR A 62 1.04 5.23 -14.20
C TYR A 62 0.92 3.73 -14.06
N ARG A 63 2.03 3.02 -14.20
CA ARG A 63 2.18 1.62 -13.84
C ARG A 63 3.01 1.51 -12.57
N VAL A 64 2.45 0.89 -11.54
CA VAL A 64 3.16 0.60 -10.30
C VAL A 64 3.57 -0.87 -10.32
N HIS A 65 4.88 -1.13 -10.31
CA HIS A 65 5.45 -2.48 -10.24
C HIS A 65 5.71 -2.88 -8.79
N PHE A 66 5.29 -4.08 -8.41
CA PHE A 66 5.51 -4.59 -7.06
C PHE A 66 6.90 -5.19 -6.93
N ALA A 67 7.50 -5.07 -5.74
CA ALA A 67 8.79 -5.70 -5.44
C ALA A 67 8.65 -7.22 -5.24
N VAL A 68 7.53 -7.62 -4.62
CA VAL A 68 7.09 -9.00 -4.43
C VAL A 68 5.70 -9.13 -5.00
N ALA A 69 5.51 -10.12 -5.86
CA ALA A 69 4.22 -10.37 -6.48
C ALA A 69 3.12 -10.63 -5.43
N MET A 70 1.92 -10.14 -5.69
CA MET A 70 0.72 -10.56 -4.98
C MET A 70 0.43 -12.05 -5.27
N PRO A 71 -0.22 -12.79 -4.37
CA PRO A 71 -0.59 -14.19 -4.58
C PRO A 71 -1.46 -14.39 -5.82
N ASP A 72 -2.34 -13.42 -6.08
CA ASP A 72 -3.19 -13.38 -7.25
C ASP A 72 -3.53 -11.94 -7.64
N ALA A 73 -4.27 -11.81 -8.73
CA ALA A 73 -4.83 -10.55 -9.18
C ALA A 73 -6.19 -10.23 -8.54
N ASN A 74 -6.64 -10.89 -7.46
CA ASN A 74 -7.96 -10.70 -6.84
C ASN A 74 -7.93 -9.69 -5.68
N TYR A 75 -7.40 -8.49 -5.92
CA TYR A 75 -7.31 -7.43 -4.90
C TYR A 75 -8.02 -6.14 -5.30
N CYS A 76 -8.53 -5.39 -4.33
CA CYS A 76 -9.02 -4.04 -4.54
C CYS A 76 -7.89 -3.02 -4.36
N TRP A 77 -8.00 -1.87 -5.01
CA TRP A 77 -7.09 -0.75 -4.76
C TRP A 77 -7.83 0.58 -4.84
N THR A 78 -7.25 1.57 -4.17
CA THR A 78 -7.69 2.97 -4.20
C THR A 78 -6.49 3.86 -4.45
N ALA A 79 -6.70 4.94 -5.20
CA ALA A 79 -5.70 5.99 -5.37
C ALA A 79 -6.35 7.35 -5.20
N LEU A 80 -5.60 8.27 -4.61
CA LEU A 80 -5.97 9.67 -4.48
C LEU A 80 -4.87 10.53 -5.10
N ALA A 81 -5.26 11.43 -5.99
CA ALA A 81 -4.38 12.41 -6.59
C ALA A 81 -4.98 13.81 -6.46
N ARG A 82 -4.12 14.80 -6.22
CA ARG A 82 -4.50 16.22 -6.27
C ARG A 82 -4.38 16.75 -7.71
N SER A 83 -5.10 17.83 -8.00
CA SER A 83 -4.93 18.59 -9.24
C SER A 83 -3.49 19.06 -9.42
N SER A 84 -2.96 18.91 -10.64
CA SER A 84 -1.64 19.40 -11.02
C SER A 84 -1.57 20.94 -11.09
N THR A 85 -2.70 21.62 -11.21
CA THR A 85 -2.81 23.09 -11.30
C THR A 85 -3.34 23.72 -10.01
N ASN A 86 -3.37 22.97 -8.91
CA ASN A 86 -3.78 23.44 -7.58
C ASN A 86 -5.18 24.09 -7.55
N THR A 87 -6.11 23.62 -8.38
CA THR A 87 -7.49 24.12 -8.50
C THR A 87 -8.43 23.70 -7.36
N GLY A 88 -7.89 23.17 -6.25
CA GLY A 88 -8.68 22.58 -5.16
C GLY A 88 -9.34 21.24 -5.49
N GLN A 89 -9.15 20.71 -6.70
CA GLN A 89 -9.74 19.43 -7.11
C GLN A 89 -8.90 18.23 -6.66
N GLN A 90 -9.57 17.16 -6.22
CA GLN A 90 -9.00 15.85 -5.96
C GLN A 90 -9.68 14.81 -6.85
N ARG A 91 -8.91 13.81 -7.29
CA ARG A 91 -9.40 12.68 -8.06
C ARG A 91 -9.17 11.41 -7.26
N VAL A 92 -10.22 10.61 -7.14
CA VAL A 92 -10.19 9.32 -6.45
C VAL A 92 -10.51 8.24 -7.47
N ALA A 93 -9.67 7.21 -7.53
CA ALA A 93 -9.93 5.99 -8.28
C ALA A 93 -10.17 4.85 -7.29
N VAL A 94 -11.28 4.14 -7.44
CA VAL A 94 -11.59 2.94 -6.64
C VAL A 94 -11.85 1.81 -7.60
N VAL A 95 -11.11 0.71 -7.44
CA VAL A 95 -11.18 -0.42 -8.37
C VAL A 95 -11.48 -1.72 -7.62
N ARG A 96 -12.51 -2.41 -8.11
CA ARG A 96 -12.95 -3.72 -7.64
C ARG A 96 -11.95 -4.82 -8.01
N ALA A 97 -12.03 -5.94 -7.31
CA ALA A 97 -11.14 -7.09 -7.49
C ALA A 97 -11.17 -7.75 -8.88
N SER A 98 -12.11 -7.43 -9.76
CA SER A 98 -12.28 -8.07 -11.09
C SER A 98 -12.01 -7.12 -12.26
N SER A 99 -11.14 -6.12 -12.08
CA SER A 99 -10.67 -5.23 -13.17
C SER A 99 -9.46 -5.82 -13.89
N ASP A 100 -9.32 -5.57 -15.20
CA ASP A 100 -8.22 -6.06 -16.05
C ASP A 100 -6.93 -5.22 -15.97
N LEU A 101 -6.98 -4.07 -15.28
CA LEU A 101 -5.84 -3.15 -15.14
C LEU A 101 -4.90 -3.55 -13.99
N LYS A 102 -4.91 -4.81 -13.57
CA LYS A 102 -4.12 -5.28 -12.43
C LYS A 102 -3.73 -6.74 -12.59
N THR A 103 -2.53 -7.03 -12.12
CA THR A 103 -1.91 -8.35 -12.19
C THR A 103 -1.27 -8.67 -10.84
N ALA A 104 -0.73 -9.88 -10.69
CA ALA A 104 0.05 -10.20 -9.51
C ALA A 104 1.33 -9.34 -9.40
N GLN A 105 1.84 -8.75 -10.49
CA GLN A 105 3.13 -8.07 -10.55
C GLN A 105 3.03 -6.55 -10.63
N TYR A 106 1.94 -6.02 -11.17
CA TYR A 106 1.76 -4.58 -11.35
C TYR A 106 0.28 -4.17 -11.38
N VAL A 107 0.04 -2.89 -11.14
CA VAL A 107 -1.26 -2.23 -11.35
C VAL A 107 -1.11 -1.02 -12.26
N ASP A 108 -2.01 -0.90 -13.22
CA ASP A 108 -2.15 0.28 -14.08
C ASP A 108 -3.20 1.23 -13.49
N ILE A 109 -2.78 2.49 -13.32
CA ILE A 109 -3.57 3.60 -12.82
C ILE A 109 -3.87 4.50 -14.03
N SER A 110 -5.16 4.70 -14.34
CA SER A 110 -5.62 5.45 -15.51
C SER A 110 -6.67 6.50 -15.17
#